data_AF-A0A7S1WGN9-F1
#
_entry.id   AF-A0A7S1WGN9-F1
#
_cell.length_a   1.000
_cell.length_b   1.000
_cell.length_c   1.000
_cell.angle_alpha   90.00
_cell.angle_beta   90.00
_cell.angle_gamma   90.00
#
_symmetry.space_group_name_H-M   'P 1'
#
loop_
_entity.id
_entity.type
_entity.pdbx_description
1 polymer ?
#
loop_
_entity_poly.entity_id
_entity_poly.type
_entity_poly.pdbx_seq_one_letter_code
_entity_poly.pdbx_strand_id
1 'polypeptide(L)'
;EMKRIRPGVKLQWHWYARRVGNGLVSPSELPEHLVQHFVEACERDPPLAVDMADEELAARLTALQRADSRANWLWHVYCKVLCDENRNPAKLPAELVQRFLTLYEAGALAPVELTGKGLAWRMEELMKLDRLFARRWKKFCDAQALGIDNPYRVPYDLVVDFLHKNPVVLPPLKPLT
;
A
#
# COMPACT_ATOMS: atom_id res chain seq x y z
N GLU A 1 -22.21 -6.85 -30.38
CA GLU A 1 -22.41 -6.08 -29.13
C GLU A 1 -21.44 -6.53 -28.05
N MET A 2 -20.42 -5.72 -27.72
CA MET A 2 -19.53 -6.00 -26.59
C MET A 2 -20.29 -5.67 -25.29
N LYS A 3 -20.78 -6.71 -24.61
CA LYS A 3 -21.50 -6.60 -23.34
C LYS A 3 -20.65 -5.82 -22.33
N ARG A 4 -21.26 -4.81 -21.71
CA ARG A 4 -20.66 -3.96 -20.68
C ARG A 4 -20.22 -4.83 -19.50
N ILE A 5 -18.91 -5.04 -19.36
CA ILE A 5 -18.32 -5.86 -18.29
C ILE A 5 -18.63 -5.20 -16.93
N ARG A 6 -19.26 -5.93 -16.02
CA ARG A 6 -19.62 -5.44 -14.67
C ARG A 6 -18.34 -5.02 -13.92
N PRO A 7 -18.33 -3.93 -13.14
CA PRO A 7 -17.14 -3.45 -12.44
C PRO A 7 -16.43 -4.50 -11.56
N GLY A 8 -17.18 -5.45 -10.98
CA GLY A 8 -16.63 -6.57 -10.21
C GLY A 8 -15.85 -7.59 -11.03
N VAL A 9 -16.16 -7.74 -12.31
CA VAL A 9 -15.51 -8.73 -13.20
C VAL A 9 -14.06 -8.33 -13.51
N LYS A 10 -13.73 -7.04 -13.52
CA LYS A 10 -12.33 -6.59 -13.71
C LYS A 10 -11.45 -7.00 -12.53
N LEU A 11 -11.93 -6.85 -11.29
CA LEU A 11 -11.22 -7.32 -10.11
C LEU A 11 -11.17 -8.86 -10.08
N GLN A 12 -12.29 -9.55 -10.35
CA GLN A 12 -12.32 -11.01 -10.43
C GLN A 12 -11.33 -11.56 -11.47
N TRP A 13 -11.23 -10.91 -12.63
CA TRP A 13 -10.24 -11.25 -13.65
C TRP A 13 -8.81 -11.01 -13.15
N HIS A 14 -8.50 -9.85 -12.57
CA HIS A 14 -7.17 -9.57 -12.00
C HIS A 14 -6.78 -10.63 -10.96
N TRP A 15 -7.73 -11.08 -10.14
CA TRP A 15 -7.52 -12.07 -9.10
C TRP A 15 -7.38 -13.50 -9.65
N TYR A 16 -8.24 -13.90 -10.58
CA TYR A 16 -8.16 -15.19 -11.26
C TYR A 16 -6.85 -15.32 -12.04
N ALA A 17 -6.48 -14.29 -12.80
CA ALA A 17 -5.27 -14.23 -13.59
C ALA A 17 -3.99 -14.29 -12.73
N ARG A 18 -4.01 -13.71 -11.52
CA ARG A 18 -2.90 -13.89 -10.55
C ARG A 18 -2.85 -15.29 -9.93
N ARG A 19 -4.00 -15.93 -9.68
CA ARG A 19 -4.08 -17.26 -9.06
C ARG A 19 -3.76 -18.41 -10.03
N VAL A 20 -4.11 -18.25 -11.30
CA VAL A 20 -4.00 -19.31 -12.34
C VAL A 20 -2.97 -18.95 -13.42
N GLY A 21 -2.78 -17.67 -13.72
CA GLY A 21 -1.95 -17.18 -14.83
C GLY A 21 -0.53 -16.76 -14.47
N ASN A 22 0.03 -17.23 -13.35
CA ASN A 22 1.40 -16.90 -12.89
C ASN A 22 1.68 -15.38 -12.78
N GLY A 23 0.66 -14.58 -12.46
CA GLY A 23 0.82 -13.13 -12.28
C GLY A 23 0.70 -12.31 -13.56
N LEU A 24 0.41 -12.92 -14.71
CA LEU A 24 0.02 -12.21 -15.93
C LEU A 24 -1.44 -11.77 -15.77
N VAL A 25 -1.68 -10.48 -15.95
CA VAL A 25 -2.96 -9.84 -15.64
C VAL A 25 -3.71 -9.41 -16.89
N SER A 26 -3.01 -9.24 -18.01
CA SER A 26 -3.64 -8.88 -19.28
C SER A 26 -4.23 -10.13 -19.95
N PRO A 27 -5.52 -10.12 -20.35
CA PRO A 27 -6.10 -11.22 -21.13
C PRO A 27 -5.34 -11.55 -22.40
N SER A 28 -4.74 -10.54 -23.05
CA SER A 28 -3.93 -10.70 -24.26
C SER A 28 -2.57 -11.35 -24.02
N GLU A 29 -2.11 -11.44 -22.77
CA GLU A 29 -0.81 -12.02 -22.39
C GLU A 29 -0.95 -13.46 -21.87
N LEU A 30 -2.18 -13.92 -21.65
CA LEU A 30 -2.45 -15.28 -21.20
C LEU A 30 -2.73 -16.22 -22.38
N PRO A 31 -2.33 -17.50 -22.27
CA PRO A 31 -2.78 -18.54 -23.18
C PRO A 31 -4.30 -18.52 -23.36
N GLU A 32 -4.76 -18.64 -24.61
CA GLU A 32 -6.18 -18.57 -25.00
C GLU A 32 -7.05 -19.51 -24.16
N HIS A 33 -6.58 -20.72 -23.87
CA HIS A 33 -7.30 -21.70 -23.05
C HIS A 33 -7.54 -21.23 -21.60
N LEU A 34 -6.70 -20.37 -21.02
CA LEU A 34 -6.92 -19.81 -19.68
C LEU A 34 -7.97 -18.69 -19.68
N VAL A 35 -7.98 -17.88 -20.73
CA VAL A 35 -9.02 -16.86 -20.96
C VAL A 35 -10.36 -17.55 -21.18
N GLN A 36 -10.38 -18.60 -22.00
CA GLN A 36 -11.56 -19.38 -22.32
C GLN A 36 -12.07 -20.15 -21.09
N HIS A 37 -11.19 -20.71 -20.26
CA HIS A 37 -11.57 -21.32 -18.98
C HIS A 37 -12.20 -20.30 -18.02
N PHE A 38 -11.71 -19.06 -17.95
CA PHE A 38 -12.35 -18.01 -17.14
C PHE A 38 -13.74 -17.63 -17.66
N VAL A 39 -13.89 -17.53 -18.99
CA VAL A 39 -15.18 -17.23 -19.64
C VAL A 39 -16.17 -18.36 -19.39
N GLU A 40 -15.77 -19.62 -19.61
CA GLU A 40 -16.60 -20.80 -19.36
C GLU A 40 -16.97 -20.93 -17.87
N ALA A 41 -16.03 -20.62 -16.97
CA ALA A 41 -16.31 -20.57 -15.54
C ALA A 41 -17.32 -19.45 -15.22
N CYS A 42 -17.24 -18.28 -15.86
CA CYS A 42 -18.23 -17.21 -15.68
C CYS A 42 -19.62 -17.56 -16.22
N GLU A 43 -19.70 -18.44 -17.20
CA GLU A 43 -20.95 -18.84 -17.86
C GLU A 43 -21.64 -20.04 -17.18
N ARG A 44 -20.88 -20.95 -16.55
CA ARG A 44 -21.43 -22.12 -15.83
C ARG A 44 -21.96 -21.77 -14.44
N ASP A 45 -21.24 -20.97 -13.68
CA ASP A 45 -21.57 -20.52 -12.32
C ASP A 45 -20.57 -19.41 -11.96
N PRO A 46 -20.96 -18.13 -11.71
CA PRO A 46 -20.03 -17.01 -11.64
C PRO A 46 -18.81 -17.37 -10.79
N PRO A 47 -17.59 -17.32 -11.34
CA PRO A 47 -16.46 -18.00 -10.76
C PRO A 47 -16.12 -17.24 -9.50
N LEU A 48 -16.44 -17.84 -8.35
CA LEU A 48 -16.08 -17.39 -7.02
C LEU A 48 -16.53 -15.95 -6.81
N ALA A 49 -17.72 -15.77 -6.23
CA ALA A 49 -17.99 -14.53 -5.50
C ALA A 49 -16.81 -14.33 -4.53
N VAL A 50 -15.88 -13.46 -4.92
CA VAL A 50 -14.74 -13.11 -4.07
C VAL A 50 -15.37 -12.29 -2.97
N ASP A 51 -15.52 -12.91 -1.80
CA ASP A 51 -16.06 -12.24 -0.64
C ASP A 51 -15.20 -11.02 -0.37
N MET A 52 -15.80 -9.85 -0.56
CA MET A 52 -15.16 -8.59 -0.26
C MET A 52 -15.09 -8.45 1.26
N ALA A 53 -14.10 -7.74 1.76
CA ALA A 53 -14.06 -7.42 3.18
C ALA A 53 -15.35 -6.69 3.57
N ASP A 54 -16.07 -7.25 4.53
CA ASP A 54 -17.21 -6.59 5.13
C ASP A 54 -16.78 -5.36 5.94
N GLU A 55 -17.78 -4.62 6.43
CA GLU A 55 -17.55 -3.39 7.18
C GLU A 55 -16.77 -3.64 8.48
N GLU A 56 -17.01 -4.76 9.15
CA GLU A 56 -16.35 -5.11 10.41
C GLU A 56 -14.86 -5.38 10.20
N LEU A 57 -14.51 -6.21 9.21
CA LEU A 57 -13.14 -6.54 8.86
C LEU A 57 -12.37 -5.31 8.37
N ALA A 58 -12.99 -4.48 7.54
CA ALA A 58 -12.41 -3.22 7.08
C ALA A 58 -12.20 -2.23 8.25
N ALA A 59 -13.16 -2.15 9.18
CA ALA A 59 -13.06 -1.31 10.37
C ALA A 59 -11.94 -1.78 11.31
N ARG A 60 -11.78 -3.10 11.51
CA ARG A 60 -10.69 -3.68 12.30
C ARG A 60 -9.32 -3.29 11.77
N LEU A 61 -9.08 -3.45 10.46
CA LEU A 61 -7.82 -3.04 9.86
C LEU A 61 -7.62 -1.51 9.95
N THR A 62 -8.67 -0.72 9.72
CA THR A 62 -8.60 0.74 9.85
C THR A 62 -8.24 1.17 11.28
N ALA A 63 -8.81 0.53 12.29
CA ALA A 63 -8.49 0.79 13.69
C ALA A 63 -7.03 0.46 14.00
N LEU A 64 -6.52 -0.68 13.50
CA LEU A 64 -5.13 -1.06 13.62
C LEU A 64 -4.19 -0.04 12.97
N GLN A 65 -4.49 0.44 11.77
CA GLN A 65 -3.68 1.45 11.06
C GLN A 65 -3.62 2.79 11.80
N ARG A 66 -4.70 3.15 12.50
CA ARG A 66 -4.74 4.37 13.33
C ARG A 66 -3.95 4.21 14.62
N ALA A 67 -3.99 3.02 15.22
CA ALA A 67 -3.31 2.71 16.46
C ALA A 67 -1.79 2.51 16.28
N ASP A 68 -1.37 1.86 15.19
CA ASP A 68 0.04 1.63 14.89
C ASP A 68 0.41 2.11 13.48
N SER A 69 1.26 3.14 13.42
CA SER A 69 1.79 3.67 12.16
C SER A 69 2.63 2.63 11.38
N ARG A 70 3.23 1.64 12.06
CA ARG A 70 3.93 0.52 11.41
C ARG A 70 2.96 -0.36 10.66
N ALA A 71 1.80 -0.67 11.25
CA ALA A 71 0.76 -1.43 10.57
C ALA A 71 0.29 -0.70 9.31
N ASN A 72 0.12 0.63 9.40
CA ASN A 72 -0.22 1.44 8.23
C ASN A 72 0.85 1.37 7.14
N TRP A 73 2.13 1.53 7.49
CA TRP A 73 3.22 1.41 6.53
C TRP A 73 3.26 0.02 5.86
N LEU A 74 3.22 -1.05 6.67
CA LEU A 74 3.25 -2.42 6.19
C LEU A 74 2.05 -2.76 5.32
N TRP A 75 0.87 -2.22 5.62
CA TRP A 75 -0.30 -2.36 4.75
C TRP A 75 -0.08 -1.72 3.38
N HIS A 76 0.51 -0.52 3.33
CA HIS A 76 0.81 0.12 2.06
C HIS A 76 1.81 -0.71 1.23
N VAL A 77 2.84 -1.27 1.87
CA VAL A 77 3.80 -2.18 1.21
C VAL A 77 3.09 -3.43 0.71
N TYR A 78 2.27 -4.05 1.55
CA TYR A 78 1.48 -5.24 1.22
C TYR A 78 0.57 -4.98 0.00
N CYS A 79 -0.16 -3.86 0.00
CA CYS A 79 -1.04 -3.46 -1.10
C CYS A 79 -0.30 -3.08 -2.39
N LYS A 80 0.90 -2.50 -2.30
CA LYS A 80 1.70 -2.19 -3.50
C LYS A 80 2.07 -3.47 -4.25
N VAL A 81 2.41 -4.53 -3.52
CA VAL A 81 2.78 -5.81 -4.12
C VAL A 81 1.55 -6.62 -4.54
N LEU A 82 0.54 -6.70 -3.67
CA LEU A 82 -0.55 -7.67 -3.80
C LEU A 82 -1.87 -7.07 -4.26
N CYS A 83 -2.07 -5.76 -4.18
CA CYS A 83 -3.40 -5.14 -4.37
C CYS A 83 -3.44 -4.07 -5.47
N ASP A 84 -2.43 -4.01 -6.35
CA ASP A 84 -2.35 -3.00 -7.42
C ASP A 84 -2.49 -1.57 -6.87
N GLU A 85 -1.82 -1.34 -5.74
CA GLU A 85 -1.86 -0.08 -4.97
C GLU A 85 -3.24 0.32 -4.41
N ASN A 86 -4.29 -0.49 -4.58
CA ASN A 86 -5.55 -0.30 -3.88
C ASN A 86 -5.37 -0.58 -2.39
N ARG A 87 -5.50 0.47 -1.57
CA ARG A 87 -5.27 0.45 -0.12
C ARG A 87 -6.56 0.43 0.68
N ASN A 88 -7.72 0.54 0.03
CA ASN A 88 -9.00 0.59 0.74
C ASN A 88 -9.44 -0.85 1.10
N PRO A 89 -9.46 -1.23 2.39
CA PRO A 89 -9.80 -2.59 2.80
C PRO A 89 -11.17 -3.05 2.31
N ALA A 90 -12.18 -2.18 2.35
CA ALA A 90 -13.55 -2.48 1.90
C ALA A 90 -13.66 -2.72 0.38
N LYS A 91 -12.62 -2.35 -0.38
CA LYS A 91 -12.52 -2.62 -1.82
C LYS A 91 -11.59 -3.79 -2.14
N LEU A 92 -11.22 -4.57 -1.13
CA LEU A 92 -10.34 -5.72 -1.28
C LEU A 92 -11.03 -7.00 -0.80
N PRO A 93 -10.61 -8.16 -1.34
CA PRO A 93 -11.03 -9.47 -0.86
C PRO A 93 -10.81 -9.64 0.66
N ALA A 94 -11.79 -10.22 1.35
CA ALA A 94 -11.75 -10.51 2.77
C ALA A 94 -10.52 -11.35 3.14
N GLU A 95 -10.19 -12.36 2.33
CA GLU A 95 -9.03 -13.23 2.51
C GLU A 95 -7.71 -12.44 2.63
N LEU A 96 -7.53 -11.39 1.82
CA LEU A 96 -6.29 -10.60 1.86
C LEU A 96 -6.19 -9.73 3.09
N VAL A 97 -7.31 -9.12 3.50
CA VAL A 97 -7.38 -8.29 4.69
C VAL A 97 -7.14 -9.16 5.93
N GLN A 98 -7.79 -10.34 6.00
CA GLN A 98 -7.58 -11.33 7.06
C GLN A 98 -6.14 -11.85 7.08
N ARG A 99 -5.58 -12.18 5.91
CA ARG A 99 -4.19 -12.65 5.79
C ARG A 99 -3.20 -11.61 6.28
N PHE A 100 -3.38 -10.35 5.92
CA PHE A 100 -2.53 -9.27 6.42
C PHE A 100 -2.61 -9.15 7.95
N LEU A 101 -3.82 -9.13 8.52
CA LEU A 101 -4.02 -9.06 9.97
C LEU A 101 -3.33 -10.23 10.68
N THR A 102 -3.49 -11.45 10.15
CA THR A 102 -2.85 -12.67 10.67
C THR A 102 -1.34 -12.57 10.64
N LEU A 103 -0.75 -12.15 9.50
CA LEU A 103 0.70 -11.99 9.36
C LEU A 103 1.26 -10.91 10.28
N TYR A 104 0.52 -9.81 10.45
CA TYR A 104 0.90 -8.71 11.32
C TYR A 104 0.88 -9.13 12.80
N GLU A 105 -0.19 -9.79 13.25
CA GLU A 105 -0.33 -10.29 14.63
C GLU A 105 0.71 -11.37 14.96
N ALA A 106 1.05 -12.21 13.99
CA ALA A 106 2.11 -13.21 14.13
C ALA A 106 3.53 -12.62 14.13
N GLY A 107 3.70 -11.32 13.85
CA GLY A 107 5.02 -10.70 13.67
C GLY A 107 5.78 -11.25 12.45
N ALA A 108 5.08 -11.84 11.48
CA ALA A 108 5.66 -12.47 10.30
C ALA A 108 5.95 -11.48 9.16
N LEU A 109 5.49 -10.23 9.29
CA LEU A 109 5.83 -9.15 8.37
C LEU A 109 7.22 -8.60 8.69
N ALA A 110 7.95 -8.18 7.64
CA ALA A 110 9.28 -7.61 7.80
C ALA A 110 9.26 -6.45 8.81
N PRO A 111 10.17 -6.43 9.79
CA PRO A 111 10.20 -5.37 10.79
C PRO A 111 10.50 -4.03 10.10
N VAL A 112 9.82 -2.99 10.55
CA VAL A 112 10.04 -1.62 10.08
C VAL A 112 10.27 -0.71 11.28
N GLU A 113 11.37 0.03 11.24
CA GLU A 113 11.68 1.06 12.22
C GLU A 113 11.20 2.40 11.67
N LEU A 114 10.21 2.99 12.33
CA LEU A 114 9.73 4.32 11.96
C LEU A 114 10.68 5.40 12.46
N THR A 115 10.66 6.53 11.78
CA THR A 115 11.43 7.70 12.17
C THR A 115 11.06 8.15 13.59
N GLY A 116 12.04 8.16 14.48
CA GLY A 116 11.88 8.63 15.85
C GLY A 116 11.48 10.11 15.92
N LYS A 117 10.79 10.50 17.01
CA LYS A 117 10.18 11.83 17.18
C LYS A 117 11.15 13.00 16.94
N GLY A 118 12.40 12.90 17.41
CA GLY A 118 13.39 13.97 17.27
C GLY A 118 13.76 14.26 15.81
N LEU A 119 13.99 13.22 15.00
CA LEU A 119 14.31 13.39 13.58
C LEU A 119 13.09 13.82 12.77
N ALA A 120 11.92 13.27 13.08
CA ALA A 120 10.66 13.66 12.43
C ALA A 120 10.32 15.14 12.69
N TRP A 121 10.44 15.60 13.94
CA TRP A 121 10.25 17.02 14.28
C TRP A 121 11.24 17.91 13.52
N ARG A 122 12.52 17.53 13.45
CA ARG A 122 13.52 18.27 12.70
C ARG A 122 13.19 18.37 11.20
N MET A 123 12.70 17.28 10.62
CA MET A 123 12.22 17.27 9.23
C MET A 123 11.08 18.27 9.04
N GLU A 124 10.11 18.32 9.95
CA GLU A 124 9.01 19.30 9.89
C GLU A 124 9.50 20.75 9.94
N GLU A 125 10.45 21.05 10.84
CA GLU A 125 11.02 22.40 10.93
C GLU A 125 11.75 22.79 9.64
N LEU A 126 12.53 21.88 9.05
CA LEU A 126 13.17 22.11 7.76
C LEU A 126 12.16 22.37 6.64
N MET A 127 11.06 21.63 6.61
CA MET A 127 10.00 21.82 5.62
C MET A 127 9.24 23.14 5.80
N LYS A 128 9.09 23.62 7.04
CA LYS A 128 8.49 24.93 7.33
C LYS A 128 9.41 26.08 6.93
N LEU A 129 10.72 25.93 7.15
CA LEU A 129 11.72 26.96 6.84
C LEU A 129 12.05 27.05 5.35
N ASP A 130 12.11 25.92 4.63
CA ASP A 130 12.47 25.86 3.22
C ASP A 130 11.39 25.18 2.37
N ARG A 131 10.67 25.99 1.59
CA ARG A 131 9.63 25.49 0.66
C ARG A 131 10.20 24.60 -0.44
N LEU A 132 11.45 24.80 -0.87
CA LEU A 132 12.10 23.92 -1.84
C LEU A 132 12.47 22.58 -1.20
N PHE A 133 12.91 22.56 0.05
CA PHE A 133 13.10 21.33 0.82
C PHE A 133 11.79 20.55 0.95
N ALA A 134 10.69 21.20 1.34
CA ALA A 134 9.37 20.56 1.43
C ALA A 134 8.90 19.97 0.08
N ARG A 135 9.12 20.68 -1.04
CA ARG A 135 8.81 20.14 -2.38
C ARG A 135 9.66 18.92 -2.74
N ARG A 136 10.96 18.95 -2.44
CA ARG A 136 11.87 17.81 -2.65
C ARG A 136 11.45 16.61 -1.80
N TRP A 137 11.07 16.83 -0.56
CA TRP A 137 10.54 15.80 0.33
C TRP A 137 9.28 15.16 -0.22
N LYS A 138 8.29 15.97 -0.63
CA LYS A 138 7.05 15.44 -1.23
C LYS A 138 7.34 14.56 -2.44
N LYS A 139 8.18 15.05 -3.37
CA LYS A 139 8.58 14.28 -4.56
C LYS A 139 9.31 12.98 -4.20
N PHE A 140 10.17 13.01 -3.18
CA PHE A 140 10.84 11.82 -2.66
C PHE A 140 9.82 10.82 -2.11
N CYS A 141 8.84 11.28 -1.33
CA CYS A 141 7.82 10.43 -0.74
C CYS A 141 6.89 9.80 -1.78
N ASP A 142 6.53 10.54 -2.82
CA ASP A 142 5.75 10.01 -3.94
C ASP A 142 6.49 8.86 -4.64
N ALA A 143 7.82 8.97 -4.78
CA ALA A 143 8.64 7.96 -5.46
C ALA A 143 9.03 6.78 -4.56
N GLN A 144 9.40 7.03 -3.31
CA GLN A 144 10.07 6.06 -2.44
C GLN A 144 9.33 5.76 -1.13
N ALA A 145 8.46 6.67 -0.67
CA ALA A 145 7.74 6.52 0.60
C ALA A 145 6.24 6.22 0.44
N LEU A 146 5.84 5.61 -0.68
CA LEU A 146 4.45 5.19 -0.94
C LEU A 146 3.45 6.37 -0.92
N GLY A 147 3.92 7.59 -1.16
CA GLY A 147 3.15 8.84 -1.05
C GLY A 147 2.89 9.30 0.38
N ILE A 148 3.51 8.68 1.40
CA ILE A 148 3.41 9.10 2.80
C ILE A 148 4.43 10.21 3.04
N ASP A 149 3.96 11.44 3.26
CA ASP A 149 4.81 12.62 3.44
C ASP A 149 4.94 13.08 4.90
N ASN A 150 4.22 12.45 5.84
CA ASN A 150 4.41 12.71 7.27
C ASN A 150 5.67 11.97 7.78
N PRO A 151 6.73 12.68 8.22
CA PRO A 151 7.99 12.04 8.63
C PRO A 151 7.82 11.02 9.77
N TYR A 152 6.88 11.22 10.70
CA TYR A 152 6.61 10.27 11.80
C TYR A 152 6.07 8.92 11.31
N ARG A 153 5.62 8.83 10.06
CA ARG A 153 5.02 7.63 9.44
C ARG A 153 5.90 7.02 8.36
N VAL A 154 7.10 7.58 8.14
CA VAL A 154 8.06 7.08 7.17
C VAL A 154 9.17 6.32 7.92
N PRO A 155 9.65 5.19 7.37
CA PRO A 155 10.82 4.49 7.88
C PRO A 155 12.04 5.38 8.08
N TYR A 156 12.79 5.11 9.15
CA TYR A 156 13.97 5.89 9.54
C TYR A 156 15.02 5.95 8.43
N ASP A 157 15.31 4.81 7.81
CA ASP A 157 16.29 4.67 6.72
C ASP A 157 15.96 5.55 5.51
N LEU A 158 14.67 5.65 5.15
CA LEU A 158 14.23 6.54 4.06
C LEU A 158 14.39 8.02 4.39
N VAL A 159 14.16 8.43 5.64
CA VAL A 159 14.38 9.82 6.07
C VAL A 159 15.87 10.16 6.04
N VAL A 160 16.72 9.24 6.52
CA VAL A 160 18.19 9.41 6.48
C VAL A 160 18.70 9.49 5.04
N ASP A 161 18.25 8.60 4.15
CA ASP A 161 18.61 8.63 2.73
C ASP A 161 18.23 9.96 2.07
N PHE A 162 17.02 10.45 2.36
CA PHE A 162 16.58 11.75 1.86
C PHE A 162 17.50 12.89 2.33
N LEU A 163 17.86 12.93 3.61
CA LEU A 163 18.75 13.96 4.18
C LEU A 163 20.16 13.89 3.61
N HIS A 164 20.71 12.70 3.38
CA HIS A 164 22.01 12.55 2.72
C HIS A 164 22.00 13.10 1.29
N LYS A 165 20.93 12.87 0.53
CA LYS A 165 20.76 13.37 -0.84
C LYS A 165 20.40 14.86 -0.91
N ASN A 166 19.94 15.43 0.21
CA ASN A 166 19.50 16.82 0.30
C ASN A 166 20.14 17.49 1.51
N PRO A 167 21.47 17.69 1.49
CA PRO A 167 22.16 18.32 2.60
C PRO A 167 21.59 19.72 2.82
N VAL A 168 21.21 20.00 4.05
CA VAL A 168 20.75 21.32 4.48
C VAL A 168 21.82 21.89 5.40
N VAL A 169 22.26 23.12 5.12
CA VAL A 169 23.06 23.88 6.09
C VAL A 169 22.12 24.29 7.21
N LEU A 170 22.17 23.53 8.31
CA LEU A 170 21.31 23.72 9.44
C LEU A 170 21.79 24.93 10.26
N PRO A 171 20.92 25.90 10.58
CA PRO A 171 21.22 26.81 11.67
C PRO A 171 21.35 25.99 12.98
N PRO A 172 22.20 26.42 13.92
CA PRO A 172 22.44 25.68 15.15
C PRO A 172 21.15 25.45 15.93
N LEU A 173 21.02 24.25 16.51
CA LEU A 173 19.86 23.88 17.34
C LEU A 173 19.77 24.87 18.51
N LYS A 174 18.61 25.52 18.68
CA LYS A 174 18.32 26.22 19.92
C LYS A 174 18.16 25.18 21.03
N PRO A 175 18.81 25.36 22.20
CA PRO A 175 18.61 24.46 23.32
C PRO A 175 17.14 24.46 23.73
N LEU A 176 16.61 23.28 24.06
CA LEU A 176 15.27 23.12 24.60
C LEU A 176 15.25 23.81 25.98
N THR A 177 14.54 24.94 26.07
CA THR A 177 14.21 25.62 27.34
C THR A 177 12.93 25.06 27.92
#